data_AF-A0AB73NNL5-F1
#
_entry.id   AF-A0AB73NNL5-F1
#
_cell.length_a   1.000
_cell.length_b   1.000
_cell.length_c   1.000
_cell.angle_alpha   90.00
_cell.angle_beta   90.00
_cell.angle_gamma   90.00
#
_symmetry.space_group_name_H-M   'P 1'
#
loop_
_entity.id
_entity.type
_entity.pdbx_description
1 polymer ?
#
loop_
_entity_poly.entity_id
_entity_poly.type
_entity_poly.pdbx_seq_one_letter_code
_entity_poly.pdbx_strand_id
1 'polypeptide(L)'
;MNKSTEILAAGVIILVSILVYSQSRITTLKRDVAEITAVANQQKKDLQLIEAQHQAVAAIDIKYTKELADAKSENERLRADIANGTKRLQLNATCTKPVSKTTGPASIPDDASARLTNAAERDYISLRERIGIATSQINGLQAYINNVCLKP
;
A
#
# COMPACT_ATOMS: atom_id res chain seq x y z
N MET A 1 -49.87 -68.84 21.18
CA MET A 1 -49.59 -67.46 20.74
C MET A 1 -50.69 -67.06 19.77
N ASN A 2 -51.36 -65.92 19.97
CA ASN A 2 -52.57 -65.57 19.23
C ASN A 2 -52.21 -64.72 18.00
N LYS A 3 -52.84 -64.96 16.85
CA LYS A 3 -52.57 -64.20 15.61
C LYS A 3 -52.68 -62.68 15.78
N SER A 4 -53.52 -62.20 16.70
CA SER A 4 -53.65 -60.78 17.05
C SER A 4 -52.39 -60.19 17.71
N THR A 5 -51.70 -60.96 18.55
CA THR A 5 -50.46 -60.52 19.21
C THR A 5 -49.29 -60.40 18.23
N GLU A 6 -49.25 -61.23 17.19
CA GLU A 6 -48.21 -61.18 16.15
C GLU A 6 -48.36 -59.96 15.22
N ILE A 7 -49.59 -59.62 14.83
CA ILE A 7 -49.87 -58.46 13.98
C ILE A 7 -49.51 -57.15 14.70
N LEU A 8 -49.85 -57.03 15.98
CA LEU A 8 -49.50 -55.86 16.79
C LEU A 8 -47.98 -55.71 16.96
N ALA A 9 -47.28 -56.83 17.21
CA ALA A 9 -45.81 -56.82 17.32
C ALA A 9 -45.13 -56.37 16.02
N ALA A 10 -45.59 -56.87 14.86
CA ALA A 10 -45.07 -56.46 13.56
C ALA A 10 -45.28 -54.96 13.27
N GLY A 11 -46.45 -54.41 13.64
CA GLY A 11 -46.74 -52.98 13.50
C GLY A 11 -45.81 -52.09 14.33
N VAL A 12 -45.53 -52.49 15.57
CA VAL A 12 -44.60 -51.77 16.46
C VAL A 12 -43.18 -51.78 15.89
N ILE A 13 -42.71 -52.92 15.36
CA ILE A 13 -41.37 -53.03 14.76
C ILE A 13 -41.23 -52.10 13.55
N ILE A 14 -42.25 -51.99 12.70
CA ILE A 14 -42.26 -51.09 11.54
C ILE A 14 -42.18 -49.62 12.01
N LEU A 15 -42.99 -49.23 12.99
CA LEU A 15 -42.99 -47.86 13.53
C LEU A 15 -41.64 -47.48 14.15
N VAL A 16 -41.04 -48.39 14.94
CA VAL A 16 -39.71 -48.17 15.52
C VAL A 16 -38.66 -48.04 14.43
N SER A 17 -38.72 -48.87 13.39
CA SER A 17 -37.78 -48.80 12.26
C SER A 17 -37.87 -47.47 11.50
N ILE A 18 -39.09 -46.96 11.29
CA ILE A 18 -39.33 -45.65 10.65
C ILE A 18 -38.79 -44.51 11.52
N LEU A 19 -39.01 -44.56 12.84
CA LEU A 19 -38.51 -43.55 13.78
C LEU A 19 -36.98 -43.55 13.84
N VAL A 20 -36.33 -44.72 13.85
CA VAL A 20 -34.86 -44.80 13.80
C VAL A 20 -34.32 -44.25 12.48
N TYR A 21 -34.95 -44.57 11.35
CA TYR A 21 -34.55 -44.04 10.05
C TYR A 21 -34.70 -42.52 9.99
N SER A 22 -35.83 -41.96 10.41
CA SER A 22 -36.04 -40.50 10.39
C SER A 22 -35.07 -39.76 11.31
N GLN A 23 -34.81 -40.29 12.51
CA GLN A 23 -33.82 -39.72 13.44
C GLN A 23 -32.40 -39.78 12.86
N SER A 24 -32.03 -40.89 12.21
CA SER A 24 -30.74 -40.99 11.52
C SER A 24 -30.61 -39.91 10.42
N ARG A 25 -31.66 -39.65 9.63
CA ARG A 25 -31.67 -38.62 8.60
C ARG A 25 -31.64 -37.20 9.17
N ILE A 26 -32.34 -36.95 10.27
CA ILE A 26 -32.33 -35.65 10.95
C ILE A 26 -30.95 -35.37 11.54
N THR A 27 -30.32 -36.38 12.14
CA THR A 27 -28.96 -36.23 12.71
C THR A 27 -27.90 -36.04 11.63
N THR A 28 -28.00 -36.72 10.48
CA THR A 28 -27.11 -36.44 9.34
C THR A 28 -27.32 -35.04 8.79
N LEU A 29 -28.57 -34.62 8.54
CA LEU A 29 -28.86 -33.30 7.99
C LEU A 29 -28.42 -32.17 8.93
N LYS A 30 -28.61 -32.33 10.25
CA LYS A 30 -28.11 -31.35 11.24
C LYS A 30 -26.59 -31.23 11.21
N ARG A 31 -25.88 -32.35 11.01
CA ARG A 31 -24.42 -32.35 10.87
C ARG A 31 -23.99 -31.61 9.61
N ASP A 32 -24.63 -31.91 8.48
CA ASP A 32 -24.32 -31.27 7.19
C ASP A 32 -24.56 -29.76 7.26
N VAL A 33 -25.68 -29.31 7.86
CA VAL A 33 -25.96 -27.89 8.06
C VAL A 33 -24.92 -27.24 8.98
N ALA A 34 -24.52 -27.90 10.07
CA ALA A 34 -23.49 -27.36 10.97
C ALA A 34 -22.13 -27.23 10.27
N GLU A 35 -21.75 -28.20 9.44
CA GLU A 35 -20.52 -28.18 8.65
C GLU A 35 -20.55 -27.07 7.59
N ILE A 36 -21.63 -26.99 6.80
CA ILE A 36 -21.82 -25.93 5.80
C ILE A 36 -21.79 -24.55 6.47
N THR A 37 -22.43 -24.40 7.63
CA THR A 37 -22.44 -23.13 8.37
C THR A 37 -21.04 -22.78 8.89
N ALA A 38 -20.27 -23.77 9.36
CA ALA A 38 -18.89 -23.56 9.80
C ALA A 38 -18.00 -23.11 8.62
N VAL A 39 -18.10 -23.77 7.47
CA VAL A 39 -17.38 -23.40 6.25
C VAL A 39 -17.79 -22.01 5.76
N ALA A 40 -19.09 -21.70 5.72
CA ALA A 40 -19.58 -20.39 5.30
C ALA A 40 -19.09 -19.27 6.23
N ASN A 41 -19.07 -19.52 7.54
CA ASN A 41 -18.53 -18.56 8.51
C ASN A 41 -17.01 -18.38 8.34
N GLN A 42 -16.27 -19.44 8.03
CA GLN A 42 -14.84 -19.36 7.72
C GLN A 42 -14.60 -18.52 6.46
N GLN A 43 -15.29 -18.83 5.36
CA GLN A 43 -15.20 -18.06 4.12
C GLN A 43 -15.56 -16.59 4.31
N LYS A 44 -16.57 -16.29 5.14
CA LYS A 44 -16.95 -14.91 5.46
C LYS A 44 -15.81 -14.16 6.17
N LYS A 45 -15.12 -14.81 7.11
CA LYS A 45 -13.97 -14.20 7.79
C LYS A 45 -12.82 -13.95 6.83
N ASP A 46 -12.53 -14.91 5.95
CA ASP A 46 -11.47 -14.79 4.96
C ASP A 46 -11.75 -13.64 3.98
N LEU A 47 -13.00 -13.51 3.53
CA LEU A 47 -13.43 -12.37 2.69
C LEU A 47 -13.31 -11.03 3.41
N GLN A 48 -13.66 -10.96 4.70
CA GLN A 48 -13.50 -9.74 5.49
C GLN A 48 -12.03 -9.35 5.66
N LEU A 49 -11.14 -10.32 5.84
CA LEU A 49 -9.70 -10.08 5.91
C LEU A 49 -9.16 -9.55 4.58
N ILE A 50 -9.54 -10.18 3.46
CA ILE A 50 -9.16 -9.76 2.11
C ILE A 50 -9.63 -8.32 1.84
N GLU A 51 -10.88 -8.00 2.19
CA GLU A 51 -11.44 -6.64 2.03
C GLU A 51 -10.64 -5.61 2.84
N ALA A 52 -10.32 -5.92 4.10
CA ALA A 52 -9.51 -5.03 4.94
C ALA A 52 -8.10 -4.80 4.36
N GLN A 53 -7.49 -5.85 3.80
CA GLN A 53 -6.19 -5.75 3.12
C GLN A 53 -6.28 -4.87 1.86
N HIS A 54 -7.31 -5.04 1.03
CA HIS A 54 -7.52 -4.20 -0.16
C HIS A 54 -7.66 -2.72 0.20
N GLN A 55 -8.44 -2.42 1.23
CA GLN A 55 -8.61 -1.04 1.71
C GLN A 55 -7.30 -0.46 2.24
N ALA A 56 -6.50 -1.24 2.97
CA ALA A 56 -5.20 -0.81 3.45
C ALA A 56 -4.22 -0.52 2.29
N VAL A 57 -4.18 -1.40 1.28
CA VAL A 57 -3.35 -1.19 0.07
C VAL A 57 -3.78 0.05 -0.68
N ALA A 58 -5.09 0.25 -0.89
CA ALA A 58 -5.61 1.44 -1.57
C ALA A 58 -5.26 2.73 -0.81
N ALA A 59 -5.34 2.73 0.52
CA ALA A 59 -4.95 3.88 1.33
C ALA A 59 -3.45 4.21 1.22
N ILE A 60 -2.59 3.19 1.18
CA ILE A 60 -1.14 3.35 0.96
C ILE A 60 -0.89 3.94 -0.42
N ASP A 61 -1.51 3.38 -1.46
CA ASP A 61 -1.35 3.85 -2.84
C ASP A 61 -1.77 5.30 -3.00
N ILE A 62 -2.95 5.68 -2.50
CA ILE A 62 -3.45 7.07 -2.53
C ILE A 62 -2.46 8.02 -1.86
N LYS A 63 -1.95 7.65 -0.69
CA LYS A 63 -1.04 8.51 0.08
C LYS A 63 0.28 8.74 -0.67
N TYR A 64 0.96 7.68 -1.07
CA TYR A 64 2.30 7.80 -1.66
C TYR A 64 2.28 8.26 -3.12
N THR A 65 1.21 7.98 -3.87
CA THR A 65 1.00 8.57 -5.19
C THR A 65 0.80 10.08 -5.10
N LYS A 66 0.03 10.55 -4.11
CA LYS A 66 -0.14 11.99 -3.87
C LYS A 66 1.18 12.65 -3.47
N GLU A 67 1.90 12.10 -2.48
CA GLU A 67 3.20 12.64 -2.07
C GLU A 67 4.20 12.71 -3.23
N LEU A 68 4.20 11.69 -4.10
CA LEU A 68 5.03 11.67 -5.30
C LEU A 68 4.65 12.77 -6.30
N ALA A 69 3.34 12.96 -6.54
CA ALA A 69 2.84 14.01 -7.43
C ALA A 69 3.19 15.40 -6.90
N ASP A 70 3.00 15.64 -5.60
CA ASP A 70 3.34 16.90 -4.94
C ASP A 70 4.85 17.19 -5.05
N ALA A 71 5.70 16.17 -4.81
CA ALA A 71 7.16 16.29 -4.95
C ALA A 71 7.61 16.57 -6.39
N LYS A 72 6.95 15.96 -7.40
CA LYS A 72 7.18 16.27 -8.81
C LYS A 72 6.79 17.70 -9.14
N SER A 73 5.61 18.13 -8.72
CA SER A 73 5.12 19.50 -8.93
C SER A 73 6.08 20.54 -8.36
N GLU A 74 6.58 20.33 -7.14
CA GLU A 74 7.56 21.23 -6.54
C GLU A 74 8.90 21.23 -7.29
N ASN A 75 9.37 20.09 -7.79
CA ASN A 75 10.58 20.05 -8.62
C ASN A 75 10.41 20.80 -9.95
N GLU A 76 9.26 20.66 -10.62
CA GLU A 76 8.98 21.41 -11.85
C GLU A 76 8.90 22.91 -11.59
N ARG A 77 8.25 23.32 -10.49
CA ARG A 77 8.20 24.73 -10.07
C ARG A 77 9.60 25.29 -9.85
N LEU A 78 10.47 24.54 -9.17
CA LEU A 78 11.85 24.96 -8.96
C LEU A 78 12.68 24.98 -10.24
N ARG A 79 12.44 24.04 -11.16
CA ARG A 79 13.06 24.04 -12.48
C ARG A 79 12.70 25.31 -13.24
N ALA A 80 11.43 25.71 -13.22
CA ALA A 80 10.96 26.96 -13.84
C ALA A 80 11.53 28.21 -13.14
N ASP A 81 11.52 28.25 -11.80
CA ASP A 81 12.06 29.36 -11.02
C ASP A 81 13.56 29.58 -11.30
N ILE A 82 14.34 28.49 -11.46
CA ILE A 82 15.76 28.53 -11.81
C ILE A 82 15.95 28.98 -13.26
N ALA A 83 15.19 28.41 -14.21
CA ALA A 83 15.27 28.78 -15.62
C ALA A 83 14.92 30.26 -15.87
N ASN A 84 13.98 30.81 -15.10
CA ASN A 84 13.57 32.21 -15.15
C ASN A 84 14.51 33.13 -14.35
N GLY A 85 15.54 32.61 -13.68
CA GLY A 85 16.46 33.36 -12.83
C GLY A 85 15.82 33.95 -11.57
N THR A 86 14.58 33.58 -11.24
CA THR A 86 13.88 34.00 -10.02
C THR A 86 14.49 33.34 -8.78
N LYS A 87 15.01 32.13 -8.95
CA LYS A 87 15.83 31.41 -7.96
C LYS A 87 17.17 31.03 -8.56
N ARG A 88 18.16 30.83 -7.69
CA ARG A 88 19.47 30.31 -8.08
C ARG A 88 19.91 29.24 -7.09
N LEU A 89 20.58 28.21 -7.60
CA LEU A 89 21.25 27.23 -6.75
C LEU A 89 22.48 27.89 -6.12
N GLN A 90 22.66 27.64 -4.83
CA GLN A 90 23.80 28.14 -4.07
C GLN A 90 24.69 26.95 -3.73
N LEU A 91 26.00 27.16 -3.85
CA LEU A 91 27.00 26.19 -3.42
C LEU A 91 27.81 26.82 -2.29
N ASN A 92 28.10 26.01 -1.28
CA ASN A 92 29.01 26.44 -0.22
C ASN A 92 30.45 26.27 -0.72
N ALA A 93 31.08 27.36 -1.14
CA ALA A 93 32.48 27.37 -1.59
C ALA A 93 33.35 28.23 -0.69
N THR A 94 34.58 27.76 -0.47
CA THR A 94 35.67 28.54 0.12
C THR A 94 36.66 28.91 -0.96
N CYS A 95 36.76 30.20 -1.28
CA CYS A 95 37.74 30.72 -2.23
C CYS A 95 39.03 31.08 -1.48
N THR A 96 40.10 30.29 -1.66
CA THR A 96 41.40 30.49 -0.99
C THR A 96 42.28 31.55 -1.62
N LYS A 97 41.97 32.04 -2.83
CA LYS A 97 42.72 33.14 -3.46
C LYS A 97 42.26 34.49 -2.91
N PRO A 98 43.14 35.28 -2.27
CA PRO A 98 42.80 36.64 -1.89
C PRO A 98 42.66 37.51 -3.15
N VAL A 99 41.65 38.38 -3.16
CA VAL A 99 41.54 39.47 -4.14
C VAL A 99 42.79 40.34 -3.98
N SER A 100 43.56 40.51 -5.05
CA SER A 100 44.80 41.30 -5.01
C SER A 100 44.48 42.74 -4.56
N LYS A 101 45.18 43.23 -3.53
CA LYS A 101 45.04 44.61 -3.00
C LYS A 101 45.76 45.67 -3.85
N THR A 102 46.32 45.30 -5.00
CA THR A 102 47.04 46.24 -5.87
C THR A 102 46.06 47.23 -6.49
N THR A 103 46.20 48.51 -6.11
CA THR A 103 45.48 49.66 -6.67
C THR A 103 45.96 49.96 -8.10
N GLY A 104 45.65 49.08 -9.05
CA GLY A 104 45.74 49.36 -10.49
C GLY A 104 44.37 49.77 -11.04
N PRO A 105 44.28 50.38 -12.23
CA PRO A 105 42.98 50.64 -12.86
C PRO A 105 42.20 49.33 -12.98
N ALA A 106 41.18 49.17 -12.13
CA ALA A 106 40.37 47.98 -12.10
C ALA A 106 39.40 48.03 -13.28
N SER A 107 39.76 47.39 -14.39
CA SER A 107 38.78 47.01 -15.40
C SER A 107 37.91 45.92 -14.80
N ILE A 108 36.73 46.29 -14.28
CA ILE A 108 35.68 45.33 -13.97
C ILE A 108 35.19 44.81 -15.31
N PRO A 109 35.43 43.53 -15.67
CA PRO A 109 34.81 42.97 -16.86
C PRO A 109 33.29 43.03 -16.65
N ASP A 110 32.54 43.49 -17.66
CA ASP A 110 31.09 43.38 -17.70
C ASP A 110 30.68 41.93 -18.01
N ASP A 111 31.24 41.00 -17.22
CA ASP A 111 30.94 39.58 -17.32
C ASP A 111 29.76 39.23 -16.41
N ALA A 112 29.00 38.23 -16.84
CA ALA A 112 27.94 37.68 -16.02
C ALA A 112 28.50 37.22 -14.65
N SER A 113 27.73 37.48 -13.58
CA SER A 113 28.08 36.99 -12.24
C SER A 113 28.32 35.48 -12.27
N ALA A 114 29.30 35.03 -11.48
CA ALA A 114 29.63 33.61 -11.35
C ALA A 114 28.35 32.77 -11.07
N ARG A 115 28.07 31.81 -11.95
CA ARG A 115 26.90 30.92 -11.88
C ARG A 115 27.29 29.47 -12.13
N LEU A 116 26.45 28.55 -11.67
CA LEU A 116 26.58 27.13 -12.02
C LEU A 116 26.40 26.94 -13.53
N THR A 117 26.95 25.85 -14.05
CA THR A 117 26.69 25.47 -15.44
C THR A 117 25.25 25.00 -15.58
N ASN A 118 24.63 25.23 -16.74
CA ASN A 118 23.28 24.72 -17.04
C ASN A 118 23.18 23.19 -16.84
N ALA A 119 24.28 22.45 -17.05
CA ALA A 119 24.33 21.03 -16.76
C ALA A 119 24.19 20.75 -15.26
N ALA A 120 24.99 21.41 -14.40
CA ALA A 120 24.92 21.23 -12.96
C ALA A 120 23.54 21.59 -12.37
N GLU A 121 22.89 22.64 -12.89
CA GLU A 121 21.54 23.01 -12.46
C GLU A 121 20.50 21.93 -12.80
N ARG A 122 20.54 21.39 -14.03
CA ARG A 122 19.66 20.30 -14.45
C ARG A 122 19.91 19.01 -13.66
N ASP A 123 21.17 18.65 -13.47
CA ASP A 123 21.57 17.43 -12.77
C ASP A 123 21.12 17.45 -11.32
N TYR A 124 21.23 18.61 -10.66
CA TYR A 124 20.74 18.80 -9.29
C TYR A 124 19.22 18.58 -9.19
N ILE A 125 18.43 19.16 -10.09
CA ILE A 125 16.97 18.97 -10.10
C ILE A 125 16.61 17.51 -10.41
N SER A 126 17.29 16.88 -11.37
CA SER A 126 17.10 15.45 -11.67
C SER A 126 17.43 14.56 -10.46
N LEU A 127 18.51 14.86 -9.74
CA LEU A 127 18.88 14.16 -8.52
C LEU A 127 17.79 14.28 -7.45
N ARG A 128 17.27 15.50 -7.24
CA ARG A 128 16.18 15.74 -6.28
C ARG A 128 14.91 14.98 -6.65
N GLU A 129 14.54 14.94 -7.92
CA GLU A 129 13.40 14.16 -8.41
C GLU A 129 13.59 12.65 -8.12
N ARG A 130 14.76 12.10 -8.46
CA ARG A 130 15.08 10.68 -8.22
C ARG A 130 15.08 10.32 -6.74
N ILE A 131 15.59 11.20 -5.87
CA ILE A 131 15.52 11.01 -4.42
C ILE A 131 14.07 11.00 -3.94
N GLY A 132 13.23 11.91 -4.45
CA GLY A 132 11.80 11.93 -4.14
C GLY A 132 11.11 10.62 -4.52
N ILE A 133 11.33 10.14 -5.75
CA ILE A 133 10.78 8.86 -6.23
C ILE A 133 11.22 7.70 -5.33
N ALA A 134 12.53 7.56 -5.07
CA ALA A 134 13.05 6.48 -4.26
C ALA A 134 12.49 6.54 -2.82
N THR A 135 12.39 7.73 -2.24
CA THR A 135 11.85 7.93 -0.89
C THR A 135 10.38 7.51 -0.82
N SER A 136 9.54 7.94 -1.76
CA SER A 136 8.13 7.55 -1.82
C SER A 136 7.97 6.04 -2.02
N GLN A 137 8.79 5.41 -2.87
CA GLN A 137 8.78 3.96 -3.07
C GLN A 137 9.15 3.21 -1.79
N ILE A 138 10.24 3.60 -1.12
CA ILE A 138 10.70 2.97 0.11
C ILE A 138 9.63 3.11 1.20
N ASN A 139 9.09 4.32 1.39
CA ASN A 139 8.06 4.56 2.40
C ASN A 139 6.77 3.78 2.11
N GLY A 140 6.35 3.72 0.84
CA GLY A 140 5.20 2.92 0.40
C GLY A 140 5.40 1.43 0.67
N LEU A 141 6.57 0.88 0.34
CA LEU A 141 6.90 -0.53 0.61
C LEU A 141 6.96 -0.83 2.11
N GLN A 142 7.57 0.05 2.90
CA GLN A 142 7.57 -0.08 4.37
C GLN A 142 6.16 -0.05 4.93
N ALA A 143 5.31 0.86 4.45
CA ALA A 143 3.91 0.93 4.87
C ALA A 143 3.13 -0.33 4.49
N TYR A 144 3.37 -0.89 3.30
CA TYR A 144 2.75 -2.14 2.86
C TYR A 144 3.14 -3.30 3.76
N ILE A 145 4.44 -3.49 4.02
CA ILE A 145 4.92 -4.56 4.89
C ILE A 145 4.28 -4.45 6.28
N ASN A 146 4.32 -3.26 6.88
CA ASN A 146 3.85 -3.06 8.25
C ASN A 146 2.32 -3.14 8.39
N ASN A 147 1.56 -2.67 7.40
CA ASN A 147 0.10 -2.57 7.52
C ASN A 147 -0.68 -3.67 6.80
N VAL A 148 -0.03 -4.44 5.92
CA VAL A 148 -0.67 -5.48 5.11
C VAL A 148 -0.03 -6.85 5.38
N CYS A 149 1.30 -6.97 5.33
CA CYS A 149 1.97 -8.27 5.49
C CYS A 149 2.09 -8.71 6.96
N LEU A 150 2.44 -7.78 7.85
CA LEU A 150 2.68 -8.05 9.27
C LEU A 150 1.44 -7.86 10.14
N LYS A 151 0.34 -7.39 9.55
CA LYS A 151 -0.92 -7.19 10.26
C LYS A 151 -1.64 -8.55 10.40
N PRO A 152 -1.94 -9.00 11.63
CA PRO A 152 -2.55 -10.31 11.87
C PRO A 152 -4.00 -10.40 11.38
#